data_AF-A0A3D3DWS7-F1
#
_entry.id   AF-A0A3D3DWS7-F1
#
_cell.length_a   1.000
_cell.length_b   1.000
_cell.length_c   1.000
_cell.angle_alpha   90.00
_cell.angle_beta   90.00
_cell.angle_gamma   90.00
#
_symmetry.space_group_name_H-M   'P 1'
#
loop_
_entity.id
_entity.type
_entity.pdbx_description
1 polymer ?
#
loop_
_entity_poly.entity_id
_entity_poly.type
_entity_poly.pdbx_seq_one_letter_code
_entity_poly.pdbx_strand_id
1 'polypeptide(L)'
;YIDTHIASVREICYQRNGIYLRFSHCDYHKGTAMQEVARQLGIGSEKIFAIGDSHNDTDMLNKDIAQSIACPGNACDEVKAHIINQGGYLAESHVSAGAVEAMNALFDMGGDSKNI
;
A
#
# COMPACT_ATOMS: atom_id res chain seq x y z
N TYR A 1 -11.66 19.69 11.01
CA TYR A 1 -12.21 20.82 10.22
C TYR A 1 -12.52 20.38 8.79
N ILE A 2 -11.54 19.88 8.02
CA ILE A 2 -11.77 19.44 6.63
C ILE A 2 -12.71 18.23 6.57
N ASP A 3 -12.51 17.20 7.39
CA ASP A 3 -13.36 16.00 7.45
C ASP A 3 -14.85 16.32 7.65
N THR A 4 -15.12 17.37 8.42
CA THR A 4 -16.47 17.82 8.76
C THR A 4 -17.21 18.46 7.58
N HIS A 5 -16.47 18.96 6.59
CA HIS A 5 -17.04 19.67 5.43
C HIS A 5 -17.01 18.82 4.16
N ILE A 6 -16.10 17.86 4.04
CA ILE A 6 -15.96 17.06 2.82
C ILE A 6 -17.18 16.16 2.56
N ALA A 7 -17.89 15.73 3.61
CA ALA A 7 -19.13 14.98 3.49
C ALA A 7 -20.23 15.70 2.69
N SER A 8 -20.15 17.04 2.57
CA SER A 8 -21.10 17.85 1.80
C SER A 8 -20.81 17.88 0.30
N VAL A 9 -19.61 17.45 -0.12
CA VAL A 9 -19.18 17.40 -1.52
C VAL A 9 -18.75 15.98 -1.84
N ARG A 10 -19.73 15.13 -2.20
CA ARG A 10 -19.58 13.66 -2.28
C ARG A 10 -18.45 13.17 -3.20
N GLU A 11 -18.01 14.01 -4.13
CA GLU A 11 -17.06 13.69 -5.17
C GLU A 11 -15.62 14.10 -4.84
N ILE A 12 -15.38 14.97 -3.85
CA ILE A 12 -14.03 15.44 -3.52
C ILE A 12 -13.51 14.72 -2.27
N CYS A 13 -12.31 14.16 -2.34
CA CYS A 13 -11.55 13.66 -1.21
C CYS A 13 -10.21 14.38 -1.07
N TYR A 14 -9.47 14.07 0.00
CA TYR A 14 -8.08 14.49 0.13
C TYR A 14 -7.17 13.32 0.52
N GLN A 15 -5.91 13.40 0.12
CA GLN A 15 -4.83 12.52 0.55
C GLN A 15 -3.72 13.31 1.22
N ARG A 16 -3.18 12.78 2.31
CA ARG A 16 -2.01 13.33 3.01
C ARG A 16 -0.74 12.78 2.40
N ASN A 17 0.24 13.66 2.15
CA ASN A 17 1.58 13.27 1.74
C ASN A 17 2.60 14.18 2.45
N GLY A 18 3.07 13.73 3.61
CA GLY A 18 3.87 14.57 4.51
C GLY A 18 3.09 15.81 4.95
N ILE A 19 3.65 17.00 4.69
CA ILE A 19 3.02 18.29 4.99
C ILE A 19 1.98 18.73 3.96
N TYR A 20 1.82 17.99 2.86
CA TYR A 20 0.93 18.36 1.76
C TYR A 20 -0.41 17.65 1.84
N LEU A 21 -1.44 18.35 1.37
CA LEU A 21 -2.77 17.80 1.09
C LEU A 21 -3.03 17.88 -0.41
N ARG A 22 -3.38 16.75 -1.02
CA ARG A 22 -3.87 16.68 -2.40
C ARG A 22 -5.37 16.50 -2.38
N PHE A 23 -6.11 17.39 -3.04
CA PHE A 23 -7.53 17.19 -3.33
C PHE A 23 -7.71 16.47 -4.67
N SER A 24 -8.66 15.55 -4.74
CA SER A 24 -9.00 14.83 -5.96
C SER A 24 -10.41 14.28 -5.93
N HIS A 25 -10.85 13.66 -7.02
CA HIS A 25 -12.05 12.84 -6.98
C HIS A 25 -11.88 11.71 -5.95
N CYS A 26 -12.96 11.35 -5.24
CA CYS A 26 -12.98 10.25 -4.26
C CYS A 26 -12.44 8.94 -4.84
N ASP A 27 -12.71 8.68 -6.12
CA ASP A 27 -12.28 7.45 -6.79
C ASP A 27 -10.83 7.52 -7.32
N TYR A 28 -10.10 8.63 -7.16
CA TYR A 28 -8.78 8.84 -7.77
C TYR A 28 -7.65 8.77 -6.73
N HIS A 29 -7.28 7.53 -6.38
CA HIS A 29 -6.21 7.20 -5.45
C HIS A 29 -5.34 6.03 -5.96
N LYS A 30 -4.25 5.73 -5.25
CA LYS A 30 -3.31 4.67 -5.67
C LYS A 30 -4.01 3.30 -5.76
N GLY A 31 -4.95 3.01 -4.86
CA GLY A 31 -5.73 1.77 -4.88
C GLY A 31 -6.54 1.56 -6.16
N THR A 32 -7.36 2.53 -6.58
CA THR A 32 -8.16 2.44 -7.81
C THR A 32 -7.30 2.43 -9.07
N ALA A 33 -6.19 3.17 -9.08
CA ALA A 33 -5.21 3.11 -10.17
C ALA A 33 -4.59 1.70 -10.29
N MET A 34 -4.22 1.07 -9.18
CA MET A 34 -3.68 -0.28 -9.15
C MET A 34 -4.72 -1.32 -9.62
N GLN A 35 -5.98 -1.19 -9.17
CA GLN A 35 -7.09 -2.05 -9.64
C GLN A 35 -7.29 -1.96 -11.15
N GLU A 36 -7.23 -0.76 -11.72
CA GLU A 36 -7.42 -0.57 -13.15
C GLU A 36 -6.27 -1.18 -13.96
N VAL A 37 -5.02 -1.03 -13.51
CA VAL A 37 -3.87 -1.71 -14.13
C VAL A 37 -4.01 -3.22 -14.04
N ALA A 38 -4.37 -3.75 -12.87
CA ALA A 38 -4.60 -5.18 -12.66
C ALA A 38 -5.70 -5.74 -13.58
N ARG A 39 -6.81 -4.99 -13.72
CA ARG A 39 -7.92 -5.32 -14.64
C ARG A 39 -7.46 -5.39 -16.09
N GLN A 40 -6.67 -4.42 -16.55
CA GLN A 40 -6.14 -4.41 -17.92
C GLN A 40 -5.19 -5.58 -18.20
N LEU A 41 -4.45 -6.03 -17.18
CA LEU A 41 -3.50 -7.15 -17.29
C LEU A 41 -4.14 -8.51 -17.00
N GLY A 42 -5.39 -8.57 -16.55
CA GLY A 42 -6.05 -9.82 -16.15
C GLY A 42 -5.40 -10.47 -14.91
N ILE A 43 -4.85 -9.65 -14.01
CA ILE A 43 -4.17 -10.10 -12.79
C ILE A 43 -5.13 -9.97 -11.61
N GLY A 44 -5.33 -11.07 -10.86
CA GLY A 44 -6.10 -11.05 -9.62
C GLY A 44 -5.27 -10.58 -8.42
N SER A 45 -5.93 -10.18 -7.34
CA SER A 45 -5.27 -9.63 -6.15
C SER A 45 -4.32 -10.61 -5.46
N GLU A 46 -4.49 -11.91 -5.67
CA GLU A 46 -3.58 -12.97 -5.19
C GLU A 46 -2.18 -12.91 -5.81
N LYS A 47 -2.03 -12.17 -6.92
CA LYS A 47 -0.75 -11.99 -7.63
C LYS A 47 -0.19 -10.57 -7.49
N ILE A 48 -0.78 -9.75 -6.61
CA ILE A 48 -0.39 -8.36 -6.43
C ILE A 48 0.31 -8.21 -5.09
N PHE A 49 1.54 -7.70 -5.16
CA PHE A 49 2.31 -7.23 -4.02
C PHE A 49 2.28 -5.70 -3.99
N ALA A 50 1.85 -5.13 -2.86
CA ALA A 50 1.89 -3.69 -2.64
C ALA A 50 2.71 -3.34 -1.39
N ILE A 51 3.54 -2.31 -1.50
CA ILE A 51 4.34 -1.78 -0.40
C ILE A 51 4.29 -0.25 -0.41
N GLY A 52 4.15 0.35 0.78
CA GLY A 52 4.11 1.79 0.94
C GLY A 52 4.39 2.19 2.39
N ASP A 53 4.64 3.48 2.62
CA ASP A 53 5.15 3.99 3.89
C ASP A 53 4.33 5.16 4.44
N SER A 54 3.45 5.74 3.63
CA SER A 54 2.77 7.00 3.96
C SER A 54 1.25 6.93 3.74
N HIS A 55 0.55 7.96 4.18
CA HIS A 55 -0.91 8.02 4.18
C HIS A 55 -1.57 7.92 2.79
N ASN A 56 -0.87 8.32 1.72
CA ASN A 56 -1.41 8.19 0.36
C ASN A 56 -1.26 6.76 -0.20
N ASP A 57 -0.62 5.86 0.54
CA ASP A 57 -0.48 4.45 0.21
C ASP A 57 -1.60 3.59 0.83
N THR A 58 -2.27 4.09 1.86
CA THR A 58 -3.27 3.32 2.64
C THR A 58 -4.32 2.65 1.75
N ASP A 59 -4.81 3.35 0.71
CA ASP A 59 -5.81 2.80 -0.21
C ASP A 59 -5.31 1.61 -1.03
N MET A 60 -4.03 1.59 -1.44
CA MET A 60 -3.46 0.46 -2.17
C MET A 60 -3.03 -0.67 -1.24
N LEU A 61 -2.74 -0.37 0.03
CA LEU A 61 -2.40 -1.33 1.06
C LEU A 61 -3.67 -2.00 1.64
N ASN A 62 -4.52 -2.54 0.75
CA ASN A 62 -5.75 -3.23 1.10
C ASN A 62 -5.73 -4.65 0.52
N LYS A 63 -6.02 -5.66 1.35
CA LYS A 63 -6.00 -7.07 0.93
C LYS A 63 -7.00 -7.45 -0.15
N ASP A 64 -8.09 -6.71 -0.29
CA ASP A 64 -9.02 -6.90 -1.41
C ASP A 64 -8.38 -6.51 -2.75
N ILE A 65 -7.41 -5.59 -2.72
CA ILE A 65 -6.68 -5.12 -3.91
C ILE A 65 -5.37 -5.88 -4.11
N ALA A 66 -4.63 -6.14 -3.03
CA ALA A 66 -3.35 -6.86 -3.05
C ALA A 66 -3.28 -7.81 -1.86
N GLN A 67 -3.32 -9.13 -2.08
CA GLN A 67 -3.30 -10.07 -0.95
C GLN A 67 -1.97 -10.05 -0.18
N SER A 68 -0.88 -9.67 -0.86
CA SER A 68 0.44 -9.45 -0.27
C SER A 68 0.66 -7.95 -0.09
N ILE A 69 0.53 -7.45 1.14
CA ILE A 69 0.82 -6.05 1.49
C ILE A 69 1.93 -5.96 2.53
N ALA A 70 2.74 -4.91 2.43
CA ALA A 70 3.81 -4.65 3.37
C ALA A 70 4.06 -3.15 3.59
N CYS A 71 4.86 -2.82 4.60
CA CYS A 71 5.47 -1.50 4.76
C CYS A 71 6.89 -1.60 5.33
N PRO A 72 7.79 -0.65 5.01
CA PRO A 72 9.14 -0.60 5.59
C PRO A 72 9.10 -0.10 7.05
N GLY A 73 10.16 -0.37 7.81
CA GLY A 73 10.24 -0.02 9.24
C GLY A 73 10.16 1.49 9.54
N ASN A 74 10.44 2.35 8.56
CA ASN A 74 10.31 3.80 8.66
C ASN A 74 8.94 4.36 8.20
N ALA A 75 7.93 3.49 7.97
CA ALA A 75 6.58 3.92 7.65
C ALA A 75 5.91 4.71 8.80
N CYS A 76 4.92 5.55 8.47
CA CYS A 76 4.10 6.24 9.46
C CYS A 76 3.38 5.23 10.37
N ASP A 77 3.17 5.58 11.63
CA ASP A 77 2.60 4.66 12.63
C ASP A 77 1.19 4.20 12.25
N GLU A 78 0.38 5.07 11.65
CA GLU A 78 -0.95 4.73 11.14
C GLU A 78 -0.88 3.71 10.00
N VAL A 79 0.13 3.78 9.14
CA VAL A 79 0.35 2.82 8.04
C VAL A 79 0.80 1.48 8.60
N LYS A 80 1.70 1.47 9.59
CA LYS A 80 2.12 0.25 10.28
C LYS A 80 0.93 -0.45 10.94
N ALA A 81 0.10 0.30 11.66
CA ALA A 81 -1.10 -0.22 12.30
C ALA A 81 -2.09 -0.78 11.27
N HIS A 82 -2.28 -0.09 10.15
CA HIS A 82 -3.13 -0.55 9.04
C HIS A 82 -2.64 -1.87 8.42
N ILE A 83 -1.33 -1.98 8.16
CA ILE A 83 -0.70 -3.21 7.66
C ILE A 83 -0.89 -4.37 8.64
N ILE A 84 -0.61 -4.15 9.93
CA ILE A 84 -0.75 -5.18 10.97
C ILE A 84 -2.21 -5.64 11.10
N ASN A 85 -3.17 -4.70 11.11
CA ASN A 85 -4.59 -5.01 11.25
C ASN A 85 -5.14 -5.85 10.08
N GLN A 86 -4.58 -5.66 8.89
CA GLN A 86 -4.92 -6.49 7.73
C GLN A 86 -4.09 -7.77 7.64
N GLY A 87 -3.14 -8.01 8.55
CA GLY A 87 -2.25 -9.17 8.54
C GLY A 87 -1.23 -9.13 7.38
N GLY A 88 -0.74 -7.94 7.04
CA GLY A 88 0.39 -7.75 6.15
C GLY A 88 1.74 -7.85 6.86
N TYR A 89 2.82 -7.61 6.12
CA TYR A 89 4.19 -7.69 6.64
C TYR A 89 4.75 -6.32 7.01
N LEU A 90 5.18 -6.15 8.26
CA LEU A 90 5.95 -4.98 8.69
C LEU A 90 7.43 -5.35 8.69
N ALA A 91 8.21 -4.71 7.82
CA ALA A 91 9.66 -4.93 7.78
C ALA A 91 10.37 -4.22 8.93
N GLU A 92 11.46 -4.81 9.40
CA GLU A 92 12.38 -4.15 10.34
C GLU A 92 13.25 -3.13 9.60
N SER A 93 13.70 -3.48 8.40
CA SER A 93 14.54 -2.63 7.58
C SER A 93 13.78 -1.42 7.04
N HIS A 94 14.48 -0.31 6.88
CA HIS A 94 13.93 0.93 6.36
C HIS A 94 14.02 0.99 4.83
N VAL A 95 13.23 1.88 4.23
CA VAL A 95 13.30 2.27 2.81
C VAL A 95 13.33 1.05 1.87
N SER A 96 14.15 1.08 0.82
CA SER A 96 14.30 -0.02 -0.14
C SER A 96 14.77 -1.33 0.50
N ALA A 97 15.56 -1.30 1.58
CA ALA A 97 15.95 -2.52 2.29
C ALA A 97 14.73 -3.21 2.91
N GLY A 98 13.78 -2.44 3.46
CA GLY A 98 12.49 -2.96 3.93
C GLY A 98 11.65 -3.58 2.82
N ALA A 99 11.71 -3.03 1.60
CA ALA A 99 11.02 -3.62 0.46
C ALA A 99 11.60 -4.98 0.06
N VAL A 100 12.94 -5.10 0.03
CA VAL A 100 13.62 -6.37 -0.26
C VAL A 100 13.34 -7.40 0.83
N GLU A 101 13.39 -6.99 2.10
CA GLU A 101 13.06 -7.85 3.23
C GLU A 101 11.63 -8.40 3.12
N ALA A 102 10.64 -7.54 2.85
CA ALA A 102 9.25 -7.94 2.68
C ALA A 102 9.06 -8.91 1.50
N MET A 103 9.74 -8.66 0.37
CA MET A 103 9.70 -9.57 -0.78
C MET A 103 10.28 -10.95 -0.43
N ASN A 104 11.42 -11.00 0.28
CA ASN A 104 12.00 -12.26 0.71
C ASN A 104 11.09 -13.02 1.69
N ALA A 105 10.47 -12.31 2.64
CA ALA A 105 9.60 -12.91 3.65
C ALA A 105 8.29 -13.46 3.05
N LEU A 106 7.73 -12.79 2.05
CA LEU A 106 6.43 -13.16 1.47
C LEU A 106 6.52 -14.15 0.30
N PHE A 107 7.65 -14.19 -0.42
CA PHE A 107 7.78 -14.97 -1.66
C PHE A 107 8.91 -16.02 -1.65
N ASP A 108 9.58 -16.23 -0.51
CA ASP A 108 10.68 -17.20 -0.36
C ASP A 108 11.73 -17.11 -1.48
N MET A 109 12.17 -15.88 -1.77
CA MET A 109 13.15 -15.60 -2.84
C MET A 109 14.59 -16.05 -2.48
N GLY A 110 14.76 -16.83 -1.41
CA GLY A 110 16.04 -17.36 -0.94
C GLY A 110 16.29 -18.85 -1.24
N GLY A 111 15.37 -19.52 -1.95
CA GLY A 111 15.36 -20.98 -2.14
C GLY A 111 16.20 -21.56 -3.29
N ASP A 112 16.84 -20.76 -4.17
CA ASP A 112 17.52 -21.28 -5.37
C ASP A 112 18.88 -20.60 -5.66
N SER A 113 19.80 -20.62 -4.70
CA SER A 113 21.20 -20.20 -4.92
C SER A 113 22.23 -21.20 -4.39
N LYS A 114 21.89 -22.49 -4.43
CA LYS A 114 22.84 -23.60 -4.32
C LYS A 114 22.66 -24.56 -5.49
N ASN A 115 23.15 -24.18 -6.67
CA ASN A 115 23.64 -25.08 -7.72
C ASN A 115 24.03 -24.26 -8.97
N ILE A 116 25.20 -23.62 -8.92
CA ILE A 116 26.10 -23.45 -10.07
C ILE A 116 27.52 -23.62 -9.54
#